data_AF-A0A9P1F658-F1
#
_entry.id   AF-A0A9P1F658-F1
#
_cell.length_a   1.000
_cell.length_b   1.000
_cell.length_c   1.000
_cell.angle_alpha   90.00
_cell.angle_beta   90.00
_cell.angle_gamma   90.00
#
_symmetry.space_group_name_H-M   'P 1'
#
loop_
_entity.id
_entity.type
_entity.pdbx_description
1 polymer ?
#
loop_
_entity_poly.entity_id
_entity_poly.type
_entity_poly.pdbx_seq_one_letter_code
_entity_poly.pdbx_strand_id
1 'polypeptide(L)'
;MADQLTSSFSKSWTDDQMCVLKMGSSCPSGFTEDLIKLSVQTDVNPKDTDRYGQQLIVMGKAGGTSLERNTYDSLYTLTITTCCK
;
A
#
# COMPACT_ATOMS: atom_id res chain seq x y z
N MET A 1 2.57 -18.55 -38.75
CA MET A 1 1.23 -18.47 -38.14
C MET A 1 1.48 -18.66 -36.65
N ALA A 2 1.24 -17.63 -35.84
CA ALA A 2 1.61 -17.62 -34.43
C ALA A 2 0.48 -18.26 -33.62
N ASP A 3 0.77 -19.42 -33.02
CA ASP A 3 -0.18 -20.12 -32.15
C ASP A 3 -0.38 -19.34 -30.84
N GLN A 4 -1.66 -19.17 -30.53
CA GLN A 4 -2.21 -18.40 -29.43
C GLN A 4 -1.77 -18.96 -28.07
N LEU A 5 -0.92 -18.22 -27.36
CA LEU A 5 -0.75 -18.32 -25.91
C LEU A 5 -1.96 -17.65 -25.22
N THR A 6 -3.15 -18.23 -25.35
CA THR A 6 -4.28 -17.91 -24.46
C THR A 6 -4.29 -18.92 -23.33
N SER A 7 -3.37 -18.79 -22.38
CA SER A 7 -3.48 -19.51 -21.12
C SER A 7 -4.66 -18.92 -20.33
N SER A 8 -5.77 -19.63 -20.31
CA SER A 8 -6.89 -19.34 -19.43
C SER A 8 -6.41 -19.40 -17.97
N PHE A 9 -6.42 -18.26 -17.28
CA PHE A 9 -6.21 -18.20 -15.82
C PHE A 9 -7.46 -18.72 -15.06
N SER A 10 -8.00 -19.87 -15.45
CA SER A 10 -9.28 -20.43 -14.97
C SER A 10 -9.09 -21.45 -13.83
N LYS A 11 -8.35 -21.07 -12.79
CA LYS A 11 -8.44 -21.72 -11.47
C LYS A 11 -8.08 -20.69 -10.40
N SER A 12 -9.03 -20.37 -9.51
CA SER A 12 -8.76 -19.58 -8.32
C SER A 12 -7.61 -20.25 -7.56
N TRP A 13 -6.55 -19.48 -7.30
CA TRP A 13 -5.30 -20.04 -6.79
C TRP A 13 -5.43 -20.59 -5.36
N THR A 14 -6.43 -20.16 -4.59
CA THR A 14 -6.89 -20.71 -3.30
C THR A 14 -8.32 -20.23 -3.02
N ASP A 15 -9.06 -20.87 -2.10
CA ASP A 15 -10.34 -20.35 -1.54
C ASP A 15 -10.11 -19.33 -0.41
N ASP A 16 -8.84 -19.06 -0.08
CA ASP A 16 -8.46 -18.11 0.96
C ASP A 16 -8.71 -16.66 0.54
N GLN A 17 -9.02 -15.80 1.52
CA GLN A 17 -9.08 -14.35 1.32
C GLN A 17 -7.71 -13.84 0.85
N MET A 18 -7.70 -13.22 -0.33
CA MET A 18 -6.48 -12.72 -0.95
C MET A 18 -6.56 -11.21 -1.10
N CYS A 19 -5.60 -10.50 -0.50
CA CYS A 19 -5.43 -9.07 -0.70
C CYS A 19 -4.11 -8.80 -1.40
N VAL A 20 -4.15 -7.97 -2.44
CA VAL A 20 -2.97 -7.49 -3.17
C VAL A 20 -2.82 -5.99 -2.99
N LEU A 21 -1.59 -5.48 -2.97
CA LEU A 21 -1.33 -4.05 -2.90
C LEU A 21 -1.88 -3.35 -4.15
N LYS A 22 -2.60 -2.25 -3.95
CA LYS A 22 -3.09 -1.44 -5.06
C LYS A 22 -1.97 -0.55 -5.59
N MET A 23 -1.34 -0.99 -6.68
CA MET A 23 -0.27 -0.25 -7.36
C MET A 23 -0.75 0.63 -8.52
N GLY A 24 -1.99 0.46 -8.99
CA GLY A 24 -2.60 1.18 -10.13
C GLY A 24 -3.90 1.91 -9.77
N SER A 25 -4.63 2.39 -10.77
CA SER A 25 -5.84 3.21 -10.57
C SER A 25 -7.07 2.40 -10.13
N SER A 26 -7.27 1.18 -10.63
CA SER A 26 -8.42 0.31 -10.33
C SER A 26 -7.99 -1.07 -9.84
N CYS A 27 -8.86 -1.72 -9.05
CA CYS A 27 -8.66 -3.10 -8.65
C CYS A 27 -8.92 -4.06 -9.83
N PRO A 28 -8.24 -5.22 -9.88
CA PRO A 28 -8.55 -6.26 -10.85
C PRO A 28 -10.01 -6.70 -10.76
N SER A 29 -10.56 -7.23 -11.86
CA SER A 29 -11.91 -7.78 -11.86
C SER A 29 -12.07 -8.85 -10.78
N GLY A 30 -13.16 -8.77 -10.00
CA GLY A 30 -13.43 -9.67 -8.89
C GLY A 30 -12.71 -9.33 -7.58
N PHE A 31 -11.98 -8.21 -7.51
CA PHE A 31 -11.44 -7.66 -6.26
C PHE A 31 -12.09 -6.32 -5.94
N THR A 32 -12.31 -6.06 -4.65
CA THR A 32 -12.81 -4.78 -4.13
C THR A 32 -11.72 -4.03 -3.40
N GLU A 33 -11.77 -2.70 -3.45
CA GLU A 33 -10.84 -1.86 -2.71
C GLU A 33 -11.08 -1.99 -1.21
N ASP A 34 -9.98 -2.09 -0.45
CA ASP A 34 -9.97 -2.07 1.00
C ASP A 34 -8.82 -1.20 1.52
N LEU A 35 -8.94 -0.73 2.75
CA LEU A 35 -8.00 0.21 3.36
C LEU A 35 -7.52 -0.31 4.71
N ILE A 36 -6.21 -0.54 4.80
CA ILE A 36 -5.54 -0.85 6.07
C ILE A 36 -4.90 0.44 6.57
N LYS A 37 -5.24 0.83 7.80
CA LYS A 37 -4.65 1.99 8.47
C LYS A 37 -3.89 1.55 9.71
N LEU A 38 -2.63 1.94 9.80
CA LEU A 38 -1.80 1.78 10.99
C LEU A 38 -1.41 3.16 11.48
N SER A 39 -1.84 3.49 12.70
CA SER A 39 -1.53 4.77 13.35
C SER A 39 -0.60 4.53 14.54
N VAL A 40 0.53 5.22 14.57
CA VAL A 40 1.58 5.06 15.59
C VAL A 40 2.00 6.44 16.08
N GLN A 41 2.02 6.62 17.40
CA GLN A 41 2.62 7.79 18.03
C GLN A 41 4.14 7.60 18.11
N THR A 42 4.88 8.63 17.72
CA THR A 42 6.35 8.63 17.83
C THR A 42 6.85 10.06 18.01
N ASP A 43 7.93 10.19 18.77
CA ASP A 43 8.59 11.47 19.04
C ASP A 43 9.56 11.89 17.92
N VAL A 44 9.76 11.03 16.90
CA VAL A 44 10.59 11.34 15.74
C VAL A 44 9.94 12.44 14.92
N ASN A 45 10.69 13.49 14.60
CA ASN A 45 10.27 14.59 13.75
C ASN A 45 10.55 14.25 12.27
N PRO A 46 9.70 14.65 11.29
CA PRO A 46 10.00 14.42 9.88
C PRO A 46 11.29 15.10 9.37
N LYS A 47 11.81 16.05 10.15
CA LYS A 47 13.08 16.74 9.85
C LYS A 47 14.29 16.05 10.46
N ASP A 48 14.09 15.04 11.31
CA ASP A 48 15.20 14.30 11.91
C ASP A 48 15.92 13.49 10.84
N THR A 49 17.25 13.45 10.93
CA THR A 49 18.11 12.76 9.98
C THR A 49 19.02 11.75 10.66
N ASP A 50 19.43 10.73 9.93
CA ASP A 50 20.50 9.84 10.36
C ASP A 50 21.87 10.54 10.33
N ARG A 51 22.93 9.79 10.69
CA ARG A 51 24.31 10.28 10.69
C ARG A 51 24.84 10.68 9.30
N TYR A 52 24.13 10.34 8.24
CA TYR A 52 24.48 10.64 6.85
C TYR A 52 23.61 11.76 6.27
N GLY A 53 22.74 12.38 7.09
CA GLY A 53 21.86 13.46 6.67
C GLY A 53 20.60 12.99 5.94
N GLN A 54 20.30 11.69 5.95
CA GLN A 54 19.08 11.16 5.33
C GLN A 54 17.91 11.25 6.30
N GLN A 55 16.75 11.71 5.81
CA GLN A 55 15.54 11.82 6.64
C GLN A 55 15.14 10.46 7.19
N LEU A 56 14.87 10.39 8.50
CA LEU A 56 14.45 9.17 9.18
C LEU A 56 13.03 8.75 8.77
N ILE A 57 12.18 9.73 8.41
CA ILE A 57 10.82 9.50 7.94
C ILE A 57 10.59 10.30 6.66
N VAL A 58 10.25 9.60 5.58
CA VAL A 58 9.85 10.22 4.31
C VAL A 58 8.33 10.14 4.19
N MET A 59 7.66 11.26 4.36
CA MET A 59 6.21 11.37 4.18
C MET A 59 5.86 11.46 2.69
N GLY A 60 4.64 11.05 2.33
CA GLY A 60 4.15 11.18 0.96
C GLY A 60 3.20 10.08 0.54
N LYS A 61 2.99 9.97 -0.77
CA LYS A 61 2.10 8.99 -1.40
C LYS A 61 2.82 8.27 -2.53
N ALA A 62 2.70 6.95 -2.57
CA ALA A 62 3.20 6.09 -3.64
C ALA A 62 2.13 5.03 -3.96
N GLY A 63 1.56 5.10 -5.17
CA GLY A 63 0.43 4.24 -5.55
C GLY A 63 -0.76 4.42 -4.61
N GLY A 64 -1.29 3.29 -4.10
CA GLY A 64 -2.32 3.25 -3.06
C GLY A 64 -1.80 3.38 -1.63
N THR A 65 -0.51 3.65 -1.40
CA THR A 65 0.06 3.80 -0.06
C THR A 65 0.33 5.27 0.26
N SER A 66 -0.03 5.73 1.47
CA SER A 66 0.34 7.05 1.97
C SER A 66 0.86 7.00 3.40
N LEU A 67 1.82 7.88 3.71
CA LEU A 67 2.30 8.13 5.07
C LEU A 67 2.13 9.61 5.38
N GLU A 68 1.34 9.89 6.40
CA GLU A 68 0.96 11.24 6.82
C GLU A 68 1.22 11.43 8.31
N ARG A 69 1.41 12.68 8.75
CA ARG A 69 1.60 13.04 10.16
C ARG A 69 0.50 14.01 10.59
N ASN A 70 -0.26 13.63 11.61
CA ASN A 70 -1.08 14.57 12.38
C ASN A 70 -0.18 15.22 13.44
N THR A 71 0.02 16.54 13.31
CA THR A 71 0.89 17.31 14.20
C THR A 71 0.28 17.57 15.57
N TYR A 72 -1.05 17.59 15.69
CA TYR A 72 -1.75 17.83 16.95
C TYR A 72 -1.63 16.63 17.89
N ASP A 73 -1.82 15.43 17.35
CA ASP A 73 -1.79 14.17 18.10
C ASP A 73 -0.41 13.48 18.08
N SER A 74 0.59 14.11 17.45
CA SER A 74 1.92 13.51 17.16
C SER A 74 1.82 12.10 16.58
N LEU A 75 0.87 11.90 15.68
CA LEU A 75 0.46 10.59 15.18
C LEU A 75 0.84 10.43 13.72
N TYR A 76 1.62 9.40 13.41
CA TYR A 76 1.88 9.00 12.04
C TYR A 76 0.86 7.96 11.62
N THR A 77 0.28 8.12 10.44
CA THR A 77 -0.68 7.17 9.88
C THR A 77 -0.19 6.67 8.54
N LEU A 78 0.09 5.37 8.48
CA LEU A 78 0.33 4.64 7.24
C LEU A 78 -1.02 4.11 6.76
N THR A 79 -1.44 4.54 5.57
CA THR A 79 -2.59 3.98 4.87
C THR A 79 -2.09 3.13 3.71
N ILE A 80 -2.52 1.89 3.65
CA ILE A 80 -2.25 0.97 2.54
C ILE A 80 -3.58 0.61 1.91
N THR A 81 -3.77 1.01 0.66
CA THR A 81 -4.90 0.53 -0.14
C THR A 81 -4.57 -0.82 -0.74
N THR A 82 -5.44 -1.79 -0.49
CA THR A 82 -5.40 -3.14 -1.03
C THR A 82 -6.59 -3.40 -1.93
N CYS A 83 -6.47 -4.40 -2.80
CA CYS A 83 -7.58 -4.99 -3.52
C CYS A 83 -7.77 -6.40 -2.96
N CYS A 84 -8.92 -6.68 -2.36
CA CYS A 84 -9.22 -7.95 -1.69
C CYS A 84 -10.33 -8.72 -2.41
N LYS A 85 -10.27 -10.04 -2.36
CA LYS A 85 -11.27 -10.97 -2.90
C LYS A 85 -11.88 -11.82 -1.78
#